data_AF-A0AAN5CLX0-F1
#
_entry.id   AF-A0AAN5CLX0-F1
#
_cell.length_a   1.000
_cell.length_b   1.000
_cell.length_c   1.000
_cell.angle_alpha   90.00
_cell.angle_beta   90.00
_cell.angle_gamma   90.00
#
_symmetry.space_group_name_H-M   'P 1'
#
loop_
_entity.id
_entity.type
_entity.pdbx_description
1 polymer ?
#
loop_
_entity_poly.entity_id
_entity_poly.type
_entity_poly.pdbx_seq_one_letter_code
_entity_poly.pdbx_strand_id
1 'polypeptide(L)'
;MTRIRKSSEINLRPLNNFVHPSDIAEDSFPNIPATHEISYQTRRILMTTLFDFASISFPDFTTLSRDEKWRLVSGSAVRVSILESSYRSSKIYPDDNRVFVSYTTTISPDSLDYYLSSTPLLVNIEEAKKELRKNLEQNAGRSKRAMRRIDPSDEEFLAMLALSFWNNSHESLCRMAAQNRAAVMRDLHVYYTTRGETGYATRIGELFCLLMDNEALGVNSELYFRRQTT
;
A
#
# COMPACT_ATOMS: atom_id res chain seq x y z
N MET A 1 1.85 8.85 6.71
CA MET A 1 1.56 7.56 7.37
C MET A 1 2.45 7.46 8.61
N THR A 2 1.96 6.92 9.72
CA THR A 2 2.46 7.31 11.06
C THR A 2 3.74 6.60 11.51
N ARG A 3 4.60 7.30 12.26
CA ARG A 3 5.76 6.76 12.98
C ARG A 3 5.40 5.54 13.84
N ILE A 4 4.17 5.52 14.36
CA ILE A 4 3.60 4.40 15.14
C ILE A 4 3.56 3.12 14.31
N ARG A 5 3.05 3.16 13.06
CA ARG A 5 3.03 1.99 12.18
C ARG A 5 4.43 1.43 11.99
N LYS A 6 5.37 2.30 11.65
CA LYS A 6 6.76 1.93 11.40
C LYS A 6 7.39 1.25 12.62
N SER A 7 7.28 1.85 13.81
CA SER A 7 7.79 1.26 15.04
C SER A 7 7.14 -0.08 15.37
N SER A 8 5.82 -0.19 15.20
CA SER A 8 5.08 -1.46 15.42
C SER A 8 5.57 -2.56 14.48
N GLU A 9 5.83 -2.26 13.22
CA GLU A 9 6.35 -3.23 12.26
C GLU A 9 7.81 -3.62 12.53
N ILE A 10 8.65 -2.70 13.04
CA ILE A 10 10.02 -3.02 13.45
C ILE A 10 10.02 -4.02 14.60
N ASN A 11 9.09 -3.89 15.55
CA ASN A 11 8.96 -4.82 16.67
C ASN A 11 8.48 -6.23 16.25
N LEU A 12 8.01 -6.42 15.01
CA LEU A 12 7.71 -7.75 14.47
C LEU A 12 8.94 -8.47 13.91
N ARG A 13 10.09 -7.79 13.81
CA ARG A 13 11.30 -8.41 13.27
C ARG A 13 11.82 -9.50 14.21
N PRO A 14 12.37 -10.60 13.65
CA PRO A 14 13.12 -11.56 14.44
C PRO A 14 14.23 -10.90 15.27
N LEU A 15 14.49 -11.40 16.47
CA LEU A 15 15.47 -10.81 17.41
C LEU A 15 16.90 -10.73 16.84
N ASN A 16 17.28 -11.64 15.94
CA ASN A 16 18.57 -11.60 15.24
C ASN A 16 18.66 -10.47 14.18
N ASN A 17 17.57 -9.75 13.92
CA ASN A 17 17.48 -8.56 13.08
C ASN A 17 17.02 -7.34 13.89
N PHE A 18 17.40 -7.29 15.18
CA PHE A 18 17.11 -6.16 16.05
C PHE A 18 17.62 -4.85 15.44
N VAL A 19 16.81 -3.80 15.55
CA VAL A 19 17.15 -2.44 15.10
C VAL A 19 17.23 -1.55 16.33
N HIS A 20 18.36 -0.87 16.51
CA HIS A 20 18.51 0.05 17.62
C HIS A 20 17.57 1.26 17.45
N PRO A 21 16.93 1.79 18.51
CA PRO A 21 15.98 2.90 18.38
C PRO A 21 16.51 4.17 17.70
N SER A 22 17.82 4.46 17.76
CA SER A 22 18.45 5.57 17.02
C SER A 22 18.33 5.37 15.51
N ASP A 23 18.58 4.16 15.03
CA ASP A 23 18.58 3.83 13.60
C ASP A 23 17.16 3.89 13.03
N ILE A 24 16.15 3.64 13.88
CA ILE A 24 14.74 3.84 13.54
C ILE A 24 14.43 5.31 13.28
N ALA A 25 15.02 6.22 14.08
CA ALA A 25 14.79 7.65 13.97
C ALA A 25 15.49 8.27 12.76
N GLU A 26 16.63 7.70 12.35
CA GLU A 26 17.42 8.11 11.20
C GLU A 26 17.04 7.39 9.90
N ASP A 27 16.05 6.50 9.96
CA ASP A 27 15.62 5.67 8.83
C ASP A 27 16.76 4.82 8.23
N SER A 28 17.78 4.50 9.03
CA SER A 28 19.07 3.92 8.61
C SER A 28 19.15 2.40 8.79
N PHE A 29 18.01 1.70 8.77
CA PHE A 29 17.95 0.25 8.99
C PHE A 29 17.66 -0.54 7.69
N PRO A 30 18.23 -1.75 7.54
CA PRO A 30 18.00 -2.56 6.35
C PRO A 30 16.57 -3.09 6.30
N ASN A 31 16.00 -3.23 5.11
CA ASN A 31 14.79 -4.03 4.94
C ASN A 31 15.14 -5.52 4.95
N ILE A 32 14.29 -6.34 5.57
CA ILE A 32 14.49 -7.80 5.63
C ILE A 32 13.44 -8.54 4.80
N PRO A 33 13.73 -9.75 4.31
CA PRO A 33 12.71 -10.60 3.71
C PRO A 33 11.54 -10.85 4.68
N ALA A 34 10.31 -10.73 4.17
CA ALA A 34 9.11 -11.08 4.93
C ALA A 34 8.88 -12.59 4.93
N THR A 35 8.27 -13.11 5.99
CA THR A 35 7.57 -14.41 5.97
C THR A 35 6.07 -14.18 5.77
N HIS A 36 5.33 -15.21 5.38
CA HIS A 36 3.86 -15.16 5.28
C HIS A 36 3.23 -14.71 6.61
N GLU A 37 3.74 -15.20 7.74
CA GLU A 37 3.26 -14.83 9.07
C GLU A 37 3.48 -13.35 9.37
N ILE A 38 4.69 -12.84 9.15
CA ILE A 38 4.99 -11.41 9.34
C ILE A 38 4.08 -10.56 8.45
N SER A 39 3.85 -10.99 7.21
CA SER A 39 2.99 -10.29 6.25
C SER A 39 1.52 -10.20 6.72
N TYR A 40 1.03 -11.26 7.34
CA TYR A 40 -0.30 -11.24 7.98
C TYR A 40 -0.34 -10.25 9.15
N GLN A 41 0.68 -10.24 10.01
CA GLN A 41 0.73 -9.30 11.15
C GLN A 41 0.87 -7.84 10.70
N THR A 42 1.72 -7.55 9.71
CA THR A 42 1.89 -6.19 9.17
C THR A 42 0.61 -5.71 8.50
N ARG A 43 -0.18 -6.59 7.86
CA ARG A 43 -1.50 -6.24 7.34
C ARG A 43 -2.46 -5.79 8.45
N ARG A 44 -2.44 -6.43 9.62
CA ARG A 44 -3.25 -6.00 10.78
C ARG A 44 -2.81 -4.62 11.29
N ILE A 45 -1.50 -4.36 11.33
CA ILE A 45 -0.96 -3.04 11.69
C ILE A 45 -1.38 -1.98 10.66
N LEU A 46 -1.29 -2.28 9.36
CA LEU A 46 -1.76 -1.39 8.31
C LEU A 46 -3.25 -1.05 8.51
N MET A 47 -4.10 -2.05 8.72
CA MET A 47 -5.54 -1.82 8.89
C MET A 47 -5.84 -0.92 10.09
N THR A 48 -5.21 -1.15 11.25
CA THR A 48 -5.37 -0.27 12.43
C THR A 48 -4.87 1.15 12.14
N THR A 49 -3.73 1.28 11.46
CA THR A 49 -3.20 2.58 11.05
C THR A 49 -4.12 3.31 10.06
N LEU A 50 -4.86 2.57 9.22
CA LEU A 50 -5.84 3.17 8.30
C LEU A 50 -7.06 3.72 9.03
N PHE A 51 -7.48 3.15 10.16
CA PHE A 51 -8.48 3.77 11.02
C PHE A 51 -7.98 5.13 11.54
N ASP A 52 -6.76 5.17 12.09
CA ASP A 52 -6.19 6.40 12.63
C ASP A 52 -6.02 7.46 11.52
N PHE A 53 -5.47 7.04 10.38
CA PHE A 53 -5.33 7.91 9.20
C PHE A 53 -6.67 8.51 8.79
N ALA A 54 -7.72 7.68 8.69
CA ALA A 54 -9.03 8.13 8.26
C ALA A 54 -9.67 9.08 9.29
N SER A 55 -9.58 8.77 10.58
CA SER A 55 -10.11 9.61 11.65
C SER A 55 -9.42 10.98 11.74
N ILE A 56 -8.13 11.05 11.46
CA ILE A 56 -7.37 12.31 11.48
C ILE A 56 -7.62 13.12 10.20
N SER A 57 -7.64 12.46 9.04
CA SER A 57 -7.65 13.16 7.75
C SER A 57 -9.05 13.52 7.28
N PHE A 58 -10.08 12.77 7.70
CA PHE A 58 -11.46 12.94 7.25
C PHE A 58 -12.40 12.98 8.46
N PRO A 59 -12.74 14.17 8.99
CA PRO A 59 -13.52 14.29 10.22
C PRO A 59 -14.88 13.57 10.16
N ASP A 60 -15.50 13.53 8.99
CA ASP A 60 -16.77 12.85 8.72
C ASP A 60 -16.67 11.31 8.83
N PHE A 61 -15.49 10.72 8.63
CA PHE A 61 -15.26 9.29 8.88
C PHE A 61 -15.63 8.90 10.32
N THR A 62 -15.45 9.79 11.29
CA THR A 62 -15.80 9.52 12.70
C THR A 62 -17.29 9.29 12.90
N THR A 63 -18.13 9.83 12.01
CA THR A 63 -19.60 9.71 12.04
C THR A 63 -20.12 8.37 11.51
N LEU A 64 -19.30 7.62 10.77
CA LEU A 64 -19.66 6.31 10.25
C LEU A 64 -19.88 5.28 11.36
N SER A 65 -20.80 4.34 11.13
CA SER A 65 -20.96 3.17 11.99
C SER A 65 -19.70 2.28 11.99
N ARG A 66 -19.59 1.39 12.98
CA ARG A 66 -18.45 0.45 13.08
C ARG A 66 -18.29 -0.39 11.81
N ASP A 67 -19.40 -0.90 11.27
CA ASP A 67 -19.40 -1.78 10.10
C ASP A 67 -19.02 -1.02 8.83
N GLU A 68 -19.47 0.22 8.69
CA GLU A 68 -19.10 1.10 7.59
C GLU A 68 -17.62 1.45 7.61
N LYS A 69 -17.08 1.82 8.78
CA LYS A 69 -15.65 2.07 8.95
C LYS A 69 -14.82 0.83 8.60
N TRP A 70 -15.22 -0.33 9.12
CA TRP A 70 -14.57 -1.60 8.82
C TRP A 70 -14.62 -1.92 7.32
N ARG A 71 -15.79 -1.79 6.68
CA ARG A 71 -15.95 -2.03 5.24
C ARG A 71 -15.07 -1.10 4.40
N LEU A 72 -14.97 0.18 4.77
CA LEU A 72 -14.12 1.14 4.07
C LEU A 72 -12.63 0.81 4.23
N VAL A 73 -12.18 0.59 5.47
CA VAL A 73 -10.78 0.29 5.78
C VAL A 73 -10.35 -1.05 5.19
N SER A 74 -11.13 -2.12 5.41
CA SER A 74 -10.82 -3.44 4.85
C SER A 74 -10.84 -3.44 3.33
N GLY A 75 -11.80 -2.75 2.71
CA GLY A 75 -11.92 -2.66 1.27
C GLY A 75 -10.80 -1.88 0.60
N SER A 76 -10.18 -0.92 1.29
CA SER A 76 -9.09 -0.07 0.76
C SER A 76 -7.68 -0.56 1.09
N ALA A 77 -7.51 -1.39 2.13
CA ALA A 77 -6.21 -1.77 2.66
C ALA A 77 -5.25 -2.35 1.60
N VAL A 78 -5.73 -3.21 0.71
CA VAL A 78 -4.88 -3.80 -0.35
C VAL A 78 -4.44 -2.74 -1.36
N ARG A 79 -5.35 -1.86 -1.80
CA ARG A 79 -5.02 -0.80 -2.77
C ARG A 79 -3.98 0.16 -2.19
N VAL A 80 -4.20 0.60 -0.95
CA VAL A 80 -3.25 1.45 -0.23
C VAL A 80 -1.89 0.77 -0.08
N SER A 81 -1.88 -0.51 0.33
CA SER A 81 -0.64 -1.29 0.47
C SER A 81 0.13 -1.41 -0.84
N ILE A 82 -0.55 -1.66 -1.96
CA ILE A 82 0.08 -1.80 -3.28
C ILE A 82 0.63 -0.46 -3.74
N LEU A 83 -0.15 0.61 -3.62
CA LEU A 83 0.28 1.95 -4.01
C LEU A 83 1.53 2.38 -3.22
N GLU A 84 1.52 2.19 -1.90
CA GLU A 84 2.66 2.44 -1.03
C GLU A 84 3.88 1.59 -1.39
N SER A 85 3.66 0.31 -1.66
CA SER A 85 4.71 -0.62 -2.05
C SER A 85 5.36 -0.23 -3.37
N SER A 86 4.55 0.09 -4.38
CA SER A 86 5.01 0.55 -5.69
C SER A 86 5.84 1.82 -5.58
N TYR A 87 5.38 2.80 -4.80
CA TYR A 87 6.06 4.07 -4.57
C TYR A 87 7.42 3.89 -3.89
N ARG A 88 7.49 3.05 -2.86
CA ARG A 88 8.74 2.84 -2.11
C ARG A 88 9.71 1.96 -2.87
N SER A 89 9.22 0.90 -3.52
CA SER A 89 10.07 0.01 -4.32
C SER A 89 10.64 0.70 -5.56
N SER A 90 9.91 1.64 -6.18
CA SER A 90 10.46 2.42 -7.30
C SER A 90 11.61 3.33 -6.89
N LYS A 91 11.62 3.81 -5.64
CA LYS A 91 12.67 4.69 -5.09
C LYS A 91 13.87 3.90 -4.54
N ILE A 92 13.61 2.86 -3.75
CA ILE A 92 14.65 2.13 -2.99
C ILE A 92 15.25 0.98 -3.80
N TYR A 93 14.42 0.31 -4.62
CA TYR A 93 14.82 -0.87 -5.38
C TYR A 93 14.47 -0.69 -6.87
N PRO A 94 14.95 0.35 -7.56
CA PRO A 94 14.51 0.71 -8.91
C PRO A 94 14.63 -0.42 -9.92
N ASP A 95 15.66 -1.28 -9.79
CA ASP A 95 16.00 -2.31 -10.78
C ASP A 95 15.81 -3.75 -10.27
N ASP A 96 15.35 -3.93 -9.03
CA ASP A 96 15.03 -5.25 -8.43
C ASP A 96 13.50 -5.44 -8.35
N ASN A 97 12.97 -6.61 -8.75
CA ASN A 97 11.53 -6.93 -8.67
C ASN A 97 10.99 -7.08 -7.23
N ARG A 98 11.80 -6.75 -6.23
CA ARG A 98 11.41 -6.62 -4.84
C ARG A 98 10.30 -5.58 -4.63
N VAL A 99 9.31 -5.98 -3.85
CA VAL A 99 8.22 -5.12 -3.39
C VAL A 99 8.18 -5.08 -1.87
N PHE A 100 7.66 -3.98 -1.33
CA PHE A 100 7.44 -3.86 0.10
C PHE A 100 6.16 -4.56 0.51
N VAL A 101 6.23 -5.32 1.60
CA VAL A 101 5.06 -5.84 2.32
C VAL A 101 4.70 -4.91 3.49
N SER A 102 5.69 -4.20 4.01
CA SER A 102 5.57 -3.26 5.14
C SER A 102 6.63 -2.16 5.04
N TYR A 103 6.75 -1.26 6.00
CA TYR A 103 7.87 -0.31 6.11
C TYR A 103 9.22 -1.01 6.19
N THR A 104 9.22 -2.22 6.72
CA THR A 104 10.44 -2.85 7.22
C THR A 104 10.76 -4.15 6.50
N THR A 105 9.81 -4.69 5.74
CA THR A 105 9.92 -6.00 5.11
C THR A 105 9.57 -5.98 3.64
N THR A 106 10.22 -6.87 2.89
CA THR A 106 10.09 -6.98 1.45
C THR A 106 9.92 -8.42 1.01
N ILE A 107 9.39 -8.62 -0.20
CA ILE A 107 9.40 -9.91 -0.90
C ILE A 107 9.99 -9.72 -2.30
N SER A 108 10.68 -10.74 -2.79
CA SER A 108 11.30 -10.79 -4.11
C SER A 108 11.19 -12.21 -4.66
N PRO A 109 11.37 -12.44 -5.98
CA PRO A 109 11.36 -13.79 -6.56
C PRO A 109 12.32 -14.77 -5.87
N ASP A 110 13.46 -14.26 -5.38
CA ASP A 110 14.51 -15.04 -4.72
C ASP A 110 14.18 -15.36 -3.26
N SER A 111 13.34 -14.55 -2.61
CA SER A 111 12.97 -14.75 -1.21
C SER A 111 11.70 -15.58 -1.02
N LEU A 112 11.13 -16.17 -2.08
CA LEU A 112 9.84 -16.86 -2.01
C LEU A 112 9.87 -18.13 -1.16
N ASP A 113 10.98 -18.87 -1.17
CA ASP A 113 11.14 -20.04 -0.30
C ASP A 113 11.10 -19.66 1.17
N TYR A 114 11.80 -18.58 1.54
CA TYR A 114 11.76 -18.03 2.89
C TYR A 114 10.38 -17.44 3.22
N TYR A 115 9.73 -16.78 2.26
CA TYR A 115 8.39 -16.24 2.47
C TYR A 115 7.37 -17.34 2.83
N LEU A 116 7.43 -18.46 2.12
CA LEU A 116 6.49 -19.58 2.28
C LEU A 116 6.86 -20.54 3.42
N SER A 117 8.02 -20.37 4.07
CA SER A 117 8.47 -21.27 5.15
C SER A 117 7.59 -21.21 6.40
N SER A 118 6.82 -20.12 6.56
CA SER A 118 5.86 -19.95 7.66
C SER A 118 4.40 -20.15 7.21
N THR A 119 4.17 -20.74 6.04
CA THR A 119 2.82 -21.02 5.53
C THR A 119 2.29 -22.32 6.16
N PRO A 120 0.99 -22.40 6.52
CA PRO A 120 0.41 -23.65 7.03
C PRO A 120 0.58 -24.84 6.06
N LEU A 121 0.74 -26.04 6.61
CA LEU A 121 1.04 -27.28 5.86
C LEU A 121 -0.01 -27.68 4.81
N LEU A 122 -1.22 -27.09 4.85
CA LEU A 122 -2.34 -27.44 3.97
C LEU A 122 -2.31 -26.68 2.62
N VAL A 123 -1.34 -25.79 2.41
CA VAL A 123 -1.23 -25.01 1.17
C VAL A 123 -0.35 -25.75 0.16
N ASN A 124 -0.75 -25.76 -1.11
CA ASN A 124 0.11 -26.20 -2.21
C ASN A 124 1.25 -25.19 -2.43
N ILE A 125 2.37 -25.38 -1.73
CA ILE A 125 3.51 -24.44 -1.70
C ILE A 125 4.08 -24.21 -3.10
N GLU A 126 4.18 -25.25 -3.94
CA GLU A 126 4.76 -25.12 -5.28
C GLU A 126 3.88 -24.27 -6.21
N GLU A 127 2.57 -24.45 -6.15
CA GLU A 127 1.63 -23.62 -6.90
C GLU A 127 1.62 -22.17 -6.37
N ALA A 128 1.62 -22.00 -5.06
CA ALA A 128 1.74 -20.69 -4.40
C ALA A 128 3.01 -19.96 -4.84
N LYS A 129 4.15 -20.64 -4.81
CA LYS A 129 5.44 -20.11 -5.25
C LYS A 129 5.43 -19.72 -6.72
N LYS A 130 4.88 -20.57 -7.59
CA LYS A 130 4.78 -20.30 -9.02
C LYS A 130 3.95 -19.06 -9.32
N GLU A 131 2.77 -18.93 -8.71
CA GLU A 131 1.91 -17.77 -8.97
C GLU A 131 2.47 -16.48 -8.34
N LEU A 132 3.03 -16.55 -7.13
CA LEU A 132 3.68 -15.40 -6.50
C LEU A 132 4.87 -14.91 -7.35
N ARG A 133 5.71 -15.82 -7.85
CA ARG A 133 6.83 -15.47 -8.73
C ARG A 133 6.33 -14.77 -9.99
N LYS A 134 5.35 -15.37 -10.67
CA LYS A 134 4.74 -14.79 -11.86
C LYS A 134 4.17 -13.40 -11.58
N ASN A 135 3.49 -13.22 -10.45
CA ASN A 135 2.93 -11.92 -10.05
C ASN A 135 4.05 -10.88 -9.84
N LEU A 136 5.10 -11.22 -9.10
CA LEU A 136 6.23 -10.32 -8.87
C LEU A 136 6.92 -9.93 -10.19
N GLU A 137 7.22 -10.90 -11.05
CA GLU A 137 7.92 -10.65 -12.31
C GLU A 137 7.09 -9.83 -13.31
N GLN A 138 5.78 -10.08 -13.39
CA GLN A 138 4.90 -9.42 -14.36
C GLN A 138 4.40 -8.06 -13.85
N ASN A 139 3.97 -7.99 -12.59
CA ASN A 139 3.23 -6.84 -12.07
C ASN A 139 4.14 -5.84 -11.35
N ALA A 140 5.06 -6.30 -10.50
CA ALA A 140 5.91 -5.38 -9.74
C ALA A 140 6.78 -4.53 -10.67
N GLY A 141 7.39 -5.16 -11.67
CA GLY A 141 8.20 -4.47 -12.68
C GLY A 141 7.39 -3.44 -13.47
N ARG A 142 6.16 -3.77 -13.88
CA ARG A 142 5.27 -2.83 -14.59
C ARG A 142 4.89 -1.65 -13.70
N SER A 143 4.44 -1.91 -12.47
CA SER A 143 4.01 -0.87 -11.54
C SER A 143 5.13 0.10 -11.21
N LYS A 144 6.31 -0.43 -10.89
CA LYS A 144 7.50 0.39 -10.61
C LYS A 144 7.92 1.25 -11.80
N ARG A 145 7.88 0.71 -13.03
CA ARG A 145 8.20 1.50 -14.23
C ARG A 145 7.21 2.65 -14.42
N ALA A 146 5.92 2.41 -14.22
CA ALA A 146 4.91 3.46 -14.27
C ALA A 146 5.15 4.50 -13.17
N MET A 147 5.39 4.07 -11.94
CA MET A 147 5.70 4.92 -10.79
C MET A 147 6.94 5.79 -11.02
N ARG A 148 8.04 5.22 -11.54
CA ARG A 148 9.26 5.99 -11.90
C ARG A 148 9.04 6.98 -13.04
N ARG A 149 8.21 6.61 -14.03
CA ARG A 149 7.93 7.49 -15.17
C ARG A 149 7.14 8.71 -14.74
N ILE A 150 6.13 8.51 -13.88
CA ILE A 150 5.31 9.59 -13.37
C ILE A 150 6.06 10.36 -12.28
N ASP A 151 6.83 9.68 -11.43
CA ASP A 151 7.60 10.26 -10.32
C ASP A 151 6.75 11.23 -9.47
N PRO A 152 5.70 10.74 -8.79
CA PRO A 152 4.88 11.60 -7.95
C PRO A 152 5.71 12.16 -6.79
N SER A 153 5.55 13.46 -6.54
CA SER A 153 5.98 14.14 -5.32
C SER A 153 5.29 13.53 -4.09
N ASP A 154 5.81 13.85 -2.91
CA ASP A 154 5.27 13.35 -1.66
C ASP A 154 3.81 13.82 -1.45
N GLU A 155 3.50 15.07 -1.81
CA GLU A 155 2.15 15.64 -1.75
C GLU A 155 1.18 14.94 -2.72
N GLU A 156 1.61 14.71 -3.97
CA GLU A 156 0.80 13.97 -4.95
C GLU A 156 0.56 12.53 -4.50
N PHE A 157 1.58 11.88 -3.96
CA PHE A 157 1.47 10.53 -3.42
C PHE A 157 0.50 10.45 -2.23
N LEU A 158 0.52 11.44 -1.32
CA LEU A 158 -0.46 11.53 -0.23
C LEU A 158 -1.89 11.72 -0.75
N ALA A 159 -2.08 12.56 -1.78
CA ALA A 159 -3.38 12.70 -2.42
C ALA A 159 -3.84 11.40 -3.08
N MET A 160 -2.94 10.68 -3.76
CA MET A 160 -3.22 9.36 -4.33
C MET A 160 -3.64 8.35 -3.25
N LEU A 161 -2.98 8.33 -2.09
CA LEU A 161 -3.37 7.47 -0.96
C LEU A 161 -4.79 7.80 -0.47
N ALA A 162 -5.13 9.09 -0.33
CA ALA A 162 -6.46 9.53 0.07
C ALA A 162 -7.53 9.13 -0.96
N LEU A 163 -7.25 9.31 -2.26
CA LEU A 163 -8.15 8.90 -3.34
C LEU A 163 -8.34 7.38 -3.36
N SER A 164 -7.27 6.60 -3.19
CA SER A 164 -7.31 5.14 -3.13
C SER A 164 -8.12 4.63 -1.93
N PHE A 165 -8.00 5.30 -0.79
CA PHE A 165 -8.78 5.01 0.43
C PHE A 165 -10.29 5.20 0.19
N TRP A 166 -10.68 6.33 -0.42
CA TRP A 166 -12.08 6.65 -0.73
C TRP A 166 -12.60 6.02 -2.02
N ASN A 167 -11.83 5.15 -2.67
CA ASN A 167 -12.34 4.40 -3.82
C ASN A 167 -13.20 3.22 -3.35
N ASN A 168 -14.45 3.51 -2.94
CA ASN A 168 -15.42 2.54 -2.48
C ASN A 168 -16.70 2.64 -3.31
N SER A 169 -17.22 1.49 -3.77
CA SER A 169 -18.42 1.39 -4.59
C SER A 169 -19.71 1.12 -3.80
N HIS A 170 -19.63 0.99 -2.47
CA HIS A 170 -20.79 0.69 -1.64
C HIS A 170 -21.72 1.90 -1.53
N GLU A 171 -23.00 1.70 -1.83
CA GLU A 171 -24.00 2.76 -1.92
C GLU A 171 -24.08 3.64 -0.68
N SER A 172 -24.06 3.04 0.52
CA SER A 172 -24.13 3.80 1.79
C SER A 172 -22.95 4.77 1.99
N LEU A 173 -21.81 4.51 1.34
CA LEU A 173 -20.60 5.32 1.43
C LEU A 173 -20.40 6.24 0.23
N CYS A 174 -21.11 6.02 -0.89
CA CYS A 174 -20.88 6.71 -2.16
C CYS A 174 -20.90 8.24 -2.02
N ARG A 175 -21.87 8.80 -1.28
CA ARG A 175 -21.98 10.25 -1.09
C ARG A 175 -20.77 10.82 -0.34
N MET A 176 -20.40 10.21 0.79
CA MET A 176 -19.25 10.63 1.60
C MET A 176 -17.93 10.47 0.82
N ALA A 177 -17.77 9.34 0.12
CA ALA A 177 -16.63 9.09 -0.75
C ALA A 177 -16.51 10.11 -1.89
N ALA A 178 -17.63 10.52 -2.50
CA ALA A 178 -17.61 11.56 -3.53
C ALA A 178 -17.21 12.93 -2.95
N GLN A 179 -17.73 13.28 -1.77
CA GLN A 179 -17.38 14.53 -1.09
C GLN A 179 -15.90 14.59 -0.73
N ASN A 180 -15.34 13.55 -0.11
CA ASN A 180 -13.93 13.50 0.27
C ASN A 180 -13.00 13.47 -0.95
N ARG A 181 -13.34 12.72 -2.01
CA ARG A 181 -12.56 12.76 -3.26
C ARG A 181 -12.57 14.15 -3.90
N ALA A 182 -13.71 14.84 -3.90
CA ALA A 182 -13.80 16.20 -4.41
C ALA A 182 -12.97 17.19 -3.57
N ALA A 183 -12.90 17.00 -2.25
CA ALA A 183 -12.03 17.79 -1.38
C ALA A 183 -10.55 17.57 -1.71
N VAL A 184 -10.09 16.32 -1.81
CA VAL A 184 -8.70 15.99 -2.18
C VAL A 184 -8.32 16.57 -3.55
N MET A 185 -9.23 16.52 -4.52
CA MET A 185 -9.02 17.12 -5.84
C MET A 185 -8.91 18.64 -5.81
N ARG A 186 -9.69 19.29 -4.93
CA ARG A 186 -9.58 20.74 -4.70
C ARG A 186 -8.25 21.09 -4.05
N ASP A 187 -7.78 20.29 -3.10
CA ASP A 187 -6.50 20.52 -2.44
C ASP A 187 -5.33 20.36 -3.42
N LEU A 188 -5.38 19.35 -4.31
CA LEU A 188 -4.43 19.23 -5.42
C LEU A 188 -4.45 20.45 -6.35
N HIS A 189 -5.64 20.95 -6.71
CA HIS A 189 -5.78 22.17 -7.50
C HIS A 189 -5.11 23.38 -6.82
N VAL A 190 -5.35 23.56 -5.51
CA VAL A 190 -4.71 24.62 -4.72
C VAL A 190 -3.19 24.41 -4.66
N TYR A 191 -2.73 23.18 -4.45
CA TYR A 191 -1.31 22.84 -4.43
C TYR A 191 -0.58 23.26 -5.73
N TYR A 192 -1.13 22.94 -6.90
CA TYR A 192 -0.52 23.34 -8.17
C TYR A 192 -0.59 24.85 -8.42
N THR A 193 -1.76 25.45 -8.18
CA THR A 193 -1.96 26.88 -8.46
C THR A 193 -1.10 27.78 -7.57
N THR A 194 -0.90 27.41 -6.30
CA THR A 194 -0.01 28.14 -5.38
C THR A 194 1.47 28.06 -5.78
N ARG A 195 1.87 27.04 -6.54
CA ARG A 195 3.21 26.88 -7.11
C ARG A 195 3.37 27.55 -8.48
N GLY A 196 2.32 28.18 -8.99
CA GLY A 196 2.32 28.80 -10.32
C GLY A 196 2.32 27.79 -11.47
N GLU A 197 2.02 26.52 -11.20
CA GLU A 197 1.96 25.50 -12.23
C GLU A 197 0.67 25.67 -13.05
N THR A 198 0.80 25.94 -14.35
CA THR A 198 -0.33 26.05 -15.28
C THR A 198 -0.48 24.77 -16.08
N GLY A 199 -1.71 24.34 -16.37
CA GLY A 199 -1.94 23.13 -17.17
C GLY A 199 -1.73 21.80 -16.42
N TYR A 200 -1.76 21.81 -15.08
CA TYR A 200 -1.63 20.60 -14.23
C TYR A 200 -2.76 19.56 -14.43
N ALA A 201 -3.77 19.84 -15.27
CA ALA A 201 -4.81 18.87 -15.60
C ALA A 201 -4.23 17.59 -16.22
N THR A 202 -3.23 17.71 -17.10
CA THR A 202 -2.52 16.55 -17.67
C THR A 202 -1.83 15.75 -16.57
N ARG A 203 -1.14 16.44 -15.66
CA ARG A 203 -0.44 15.82 -14.53
C ARG A 203 -1.40 15.06 -13.62
N ILE A 204 -2.53 15.67 -13.27
CA ILE A 204 -3.60 15.00 -12.53
C ILE A 204 -4.06 13.75 -13.28
N GLY A 205 -4.31 13.84 -14.58
CA GLY A 205 -4.70 12.70 -15.41
C GLY A 205 -3.70 11.55 -15.34
N GLU A 206 -2.40 11.84 -15.39
CA GLU A 206 -1.34 10.84 -15.24
C GLU A 206 -1.37 10.15 -13.87
N LEU A 207 -1.59 10.90 -12.79
CA LEU A 207 -1.74 10.35 -11.43
C LEU A 207 -2.95 9.40 -11.34
N PHE A 208 -4.07 9.75 -11.98
CA PHE A 208 -5.24 8.87 -12.06
C PHE A 208 -4.98 7.59 -12.85
N CYS A 209 -4.29 7.69 -13.99
CA CYS A 209 -3.90 6.50 -14.74
C CYS A 209 -3.02 5.56 -13.89
N LEU A 210 -2.07 6.13 -13.15
CA LEU A 210 -1.21 5.37 -12.25
C LEU A 210 -1.98 4.72 -11.09
N LEU A 211 -2.97 5.42 -10.52
CA LEU A 211 -3.89 4.86 -9.52
C LEU A 211 -4.62 3.65 -10.09
N MET A 212 -5.27 3.79 -11.25
CA MET A 212 -6.02 2.72 -11.91
C MET A 212 -5.14 1.50 -12.22
N ASP A 213 -3.91 1.72 -12.71
CA ASP A 213 -2.94 0.65 -12.95
C ASP A 213 -2.62 -0.13 -11.65
N ASN A 214 -2.43 0.56 -10.52
CA ASN A 214 -2.16 -0.08 -9.23
C ASN A 214 -3.38 -0.84 -8.69
N GLU A 215 -4.59 -0.32 -8.90
CA GLU A 215 -5.83 -0.97 -8.45
C GLU A 215 -6.10 -2.29 -9.16
N ALA A 216 -5.82 -2.35 -10.47
CA ALA A 216 -5.93 -3.57 -11.25
C ALA A 216 -5.03 -4.70 -10.69
N LEU A 217 -3.88 -4.35 -10.09
CA LEU A 217 -3.00 -5.33 -9.43
C LEU A 217 -3.62 -5.89 -8.15
N GLY A 218 -4.34 -5.06 -7.39
CA GLY A 218 -5.02 -5.44 -6.16
C GLY A 218 -6.08 -6.51 -6.37
N VAL A 219 -6.93 -6.33 -7.38
CA VAL A 219 -8.01 -7.28 -7.71
C VAL A 219 -7.45 -8.67 -8.03
N ASN A 220 -6.36 -8.74 -8.80
CA ASN A 220 -5.73 -10.02 -9.15
C ASN A 220 -5.12 -10.73 -7.92
N SER A 221 -4.59 -9.96 -6.96
CA SER A 221 -4.02 -10.52 -5.73
C SER A 221 -5.08 -11.07 -4.76
N GLU A 222 -6.20 -10.37 -4.56
CA GLU A 222 -7.26 -10.82 -3.65
C GLU A 222 -8.00 -12.06 -4.15
N LEU A 223 -8.24 -12.15 -5.47
CA LEU A 223 -8.89 -13.30 -6.09
C LEU A 223 -8.07 -14.59 -5.91
N TYR A 224 -6.75 -14.49 -5.86
CA TYR A 224 -5.86 -15.63 -5.65
C TYR A 224 -5.95 -16.16 -4.21
N PHE A 225 -5.78 -15.30 -3.21
CA PHE A 225 -5.81 -15.71 -1.80
C PHE A 225 -7.16 -16.29 -1.38
N ARG A 226 -8.28 -15.76 -1.90
CA ARG A 226 -9.61 -16.33 -1.61
C ARG A 226 -9.78 -17.74 -2.15
N ARG A 227 -9.19 -18.07 -3.30
CA ARG A 227 -9.28 -19.42 -3.92
C ARG A 227 -8.48 -20.49 -3.17
N GLN A 228 -7.48 -20.12 -2.38
CA GLN A 228 -6.69 -21.08 -1.60
C GLN A 228 -7.25 -21.36 -0.20
N THR A 229 -8.20 -20.56 0.27
CA THR A 229 -8.82 -20.69 1.60
C THR A 229 -10.22 -21.31 1.58
N THR A 230 -10.73 -21.65 0.40
CA THR A 230 -12.01 -22.35 0.16
C THR A 230 -11.73 -23.72 -0.42
#